data_AF-X1MB67-F1
#
_entry.id   AF-X1MB67-F1
#
_cell.length_a   1.000
_cell.length_b   1.000
_cell.length_c   1.000
_cell.angle_alpha   90.00
_cell.angle_beta   90.00
_cell.angle_gamma   90.00
#
_symmetry.space_group_name_H-M   'P 1'
#
loop_
_entity.id
_entity.type
_entity.pdbx_description
1 polymer ?
#
loop_
_entity_poly.entity_id
_entity_poly.type
_entity_poly.pdbx_seq_one_letter_code
_entity_poly.pdbx_strand_id
1 'polypeptide(L)'
;LVAEVDRLRLEMEHDSEIFPDSTARAVEFTAGTPADTWSDWDEVEDDTPVTPITFSSKVIRETHITGILIEDLSNKDKRYEMQIAWGDDKTHVSTHRFLTGETVKKLPAIQFIRIRAASIPIGEKVYYRMRCQEALATCEVSIRYHYHPL
;
A
#
# COMPACT_ATOMS: atom_id res chain seq x y z
N LEU A 1 -3.49 32.06 13.64
CA LEU A 1 -2.12 32.29 13.11
C LEU A 1 -1.08 31.42 13.80
N VAL A 2 -0.78 31.57 15.10
CA VAL A 2 0.22 30.69 15.78
C VAL A 2 -0.20 29.22 15.74
N ALA A 3 -1.42 28.89 16.17
CA ALA A 3 -1.96 27.51 16.10
C ALA A 3 -2.03 26.93 14.67
N GLU A 4 -2.09 27.80 13.65
CA GLU A 4 -2.15 27.40 12.25
C GLU A 4 -0.75 27.15 11.68
N VAL A 5 0.24 27.95 12.10
CA VAL A 5 1.66 27.72 11.81
C VAL A 5 2.16 26.48 12.53
N ASP A 6 1.72 26.22 13.75
CA ASP A 6 2.08 25.01 14.51
C ASP A 6 1.44 23.75 13.88
N ARG A 7 0.18 23.84 13.43
CA ARG A 7 -0.44 22.77 12.64
C ARG A 7 0.32 22.51 11.34
N LEU A 8 0.66 23.56 10.58
CA LEU A 8 1.46 23.45 9.37
C LEU A 8 2.86 22.88 9.64
N ARG A 9 3.44 23.19 10.80
CA ARG A 9 4.73 22.64 11.21
C ARG A 9 4.63 21.17 11.56
N LEU A 10 3.55 20.73 12.23
CA LEU A 10 3.32 19.32 12.52
C LEU A 10 3.04 18.51 11.25
N GLU A 11 2.32 19.09 10.28
CA GLU A 11 2.18 18.53 8.92
C GLU A 11 3.53 18.39 8.19
N MET A 12 4.46 19.31 8.46
CA MET A 12 5.82 19.28 7.90
C MET A 12 6.77 18.33 8.65
N GLU A 13 6.54 18.09 9.94
CA GLU A 13 7.20 17.06 10.76
C GLU A 13 6.57 15.70 10.44
N HIS A 14 6.83 15.24 9.21
CA HIS A 14 6.31 14.00 8.66
C HIS A 14 7.00 12.78 9.28
N ASP A 15 6.66 12.47 10.53
CA ASP A 15 6.99 11.18 11.14
C ASP A 15 6.03 10.12 10.62
N SER A 16 6.58 9.01 10.13
CA SER A 16 5.84 8.00 9.38
C SER A 16 6.01 6.63 10.01
N GLU A 17 4.90 5.95 10.22
CA GLU A 17 4.84 4.56 10.67
C GLU A 17 4.89 3.59 9.48
N ILE A 18 5.12 2.31 9.77
CA ILE A 18 5.17 1.22 8.79
C ILE A 18 4.18 0.11 9.19
N PHE A 19 3.53 -0.47 8.19
CA PHE A 19 2.65 -1.62 8.32
C PHE A 19 3.08 -2.70 7.30
N PRO A 20 3.28 -3.95 7.70
CA PRO A 20 3.19 -4.43 9.09
C PRO A 20 4.32 -3.87 9.94
N ASP A 21 4.08 -3.74 11.25
CA ASP A 21 5.06 -3.20 12.21
C ASP A 21 6.11 -4.25 12.63
N SER A 22 5.82 -5.53 12.41
CA SER A 22 6.71 -6.65 12.66
C SER A 22 7.50 -7.03 11.42
N THR A 23 8.82 -7.18 11.55
CA THR A 23 9.70 -7.68 10.49
C THR A 23 9.49 -9.17 10.16
N ALA A 24 8.61 -9.86 10.89
CA ALA A 24 8.28 -11.26 10.68
C ALA A 24 6.97 -11.43 9.90
N ARG A 25 6.39 -10.34 9.41
CA ARG A 25 5.11 -10.31 8.73
C ARG A 25 5.25 -9.57 7.41
N ALA A 26 4.38 -9.90 6.47
CA ALA A 26 4.28 -9.24 5.18
C ALA A 26 2.81 -8.96 4.86
N VAL A 27 2.57 -7.99 3.97
CA VAL A 27 1.27 -7.83 3.31
C VAL A 27 1.42 -8.42 1.91
N GLU A 28 0.62 -9.43 1.58
CA GLU A 28 0.65 -10.05 0.26
C GLU A 28 -0.52 -9.54 -0.60
N PHE A 29 -0.19 -8.99 -1.77
CA PHE A 29 -1.17 -8.66 -2.80
C PHE A 29 -1.20 -9.73 -3.87
N THR A 30 -2.40 -10.14 -4.30
CA THR A 30 -2.58 -11.14 -5.36
C THR A 30 -3.22 -10.54 -6.62
N ALA A 31 -2.66 -10.85 -7.79
CA ALA A 31 -3.20 -10.41 -9.07
C ALA A 31 -4.43 -11.22 -9.51
N GLY A 32 -5.27 -10.60 -10.33
CA GLY A 32 -6.45 -11.27 -10.91
C GLY A 32 -6.14 -12.43 -11.85
N THR A 33 -7.21 -13.10 -12.28
CA THR A 33 -7.19 -14.14 -13.30
C THR A 33 -8.33 -13.90 -14.30
N PRO A 34 -8.10 -13.99 -15.63
CA PRO A 34 -6.84 -14.32 -16.31
C PRO A 34 -5.76 -13.23 -16.21
N ALA A 35 -4.58 -13.45 -16.79
CA ALA A 35 -3.52 -12.46 -16.84
C ALA A 35 -4.00 -11.10 -17.39
N ASP A 36 -3.37 -10.01 -16.94
CA ASP A 36 -3.69 -8.61 -17.24
C ASP A 36 -5.10 -8.15 -16.78
N THR A 37 -5.78 -8.93 -15.93
CA THR A 37 -7.04 -8.54 -15.27
C THR A 37 -6.82 -8.12 -13.82
N TRP A 38 -7.65 -7.18 -13.37
CA TRP A 38 -7.69 -6.78 -11.97
C TRP A 38 -8.24 -7.92 -11.11
N SER A 39 -7.62 -8.14 -9.95
CA SER A 39 -8.24 -8.91 -8.88
C SER A 39 -9.52 -8.23 -8.40
N ASP A 40 -10.34 -8.99 -7.69
CA ASP A 40 -11.33 -8.39 -6.81
C ASP A 40 -10.65 -7.50 -5.77
N TRP A 41 -11.42 -6.57 -5.21
CA TRP A 41 -10.94 -5.76 -4.10
C TRP A 41 -10.88 -6.61 -2.85
N ASP A 42 -9.75 -6.55 -2.17
CA ASP A 42 -9.54 -7.24 -0.91
C ASP A 42 -9.01 -6.27 0.16
N GLU A 43 -9.29 -6.56 1.43
CA GLU A 43 -8.82 -5.72 2.53
C GLU A 43 -7.30 -5.85 2.67
N VAL A 44 -6.61 -4.74 2.95
CA VAL A 44 -5.17 -4.80 3.18
C VAL A 44 -4.93 -5.42 4.56
N GLU A 45 -4.33 -6.60 4.61
CA GLU A 45 -4.02 -7.32 5.85
C GLU A 45 -2.66 -8.00 5.81
N ASP A 46 -2.12 -8.29 6.99
CA ASP A 46 -0.87 -9.06 7.12
C ASP A 46 -1.10 -10.58 6.94
N ASP A 47 -0.02 -11.31 6.69
CA ASP A 47 0.01 -12.75 6.42
C ASP A 47 -0.29 -13.64 7.64
N THR A 48 -0.81 -13.10 8.75
CA THR A 48 -1.05 -13.87 9.99
C THR A 48 -2.24 -14.82 9.85
N PRO A 49 -2.07 -16.15 9.99
CA PRO A 49 -3.13 -17.12 9.71
C PRO A 49 -4.20 -17.26 10.80
N VAL A 50 -3.97 -16.73 12.01
CA VAL A 50 -4.92 -16.90 13.14
C VAL A 50 -5.90 -15.74 13.22
N THR A 51 -5.40 -14.52 13.10
CA THR A 51 -6.20 -13.30 13.04
C THR A 51 -5.34 -12.25 12.33
N PRO A 52 -5.51 -12.08 11.01
CA PRO A 52 -4.82 -11.05 10.25
C PRO A 52 -5.03 -9.69 10.92
N ILE A 53 -3.97 -8.90 11.02
CA ILE A 53 -4.12 -7.49 11.35
C ILE A 53 -4.41 -6.77 10.04
N THR A 54 -5.50 -6.03 9.98
CA THR A 54 -5.81 -5.21 8.81
C THR A 54 -5.14 -3.85 8.93
N PHE A 55 -4.72 -3.28 7.81
CA PHE A 55 -4.26 -1.90 7.77
C PHE A 55 -5.36 -0.92 8.18
N SER A 56 -6.63 -1.26 7.92
CA SER A 56 -7.80 -0.51 8.39
C SER A 56 -7.79 -0.30 9.91
N SER A 57 -7.29 -1.27 10.69
CA SER A 57 -7.16 -1.14 12.16
C SER A 57 -6.18 -0.04 12.59
N LYS A 58 -5.28 0.37 11.69
CA LYS A 58 -4.35 1.47 11.90
C LYS A 58 -4.98 2.83 11.56
N VAL A 59 -6.12 2.88 10.87
CA VAL A 59 -6.80 4.13 10.49
C VAL A 59 -7.61 4.72 11.67
N ILE A 60 -6.90 5.02 12.77
CA ILE A 60 -7.47 5.58 14.00
C ILE A 60 -7.56 7.12 14.00
N ARG A 61 -6.93 7.75 13.02
CA ARG A 61 -6.94 9.19 12.72
C ARG A 61 -6.99 9.37 11.21
N GLU A 62 -7.23 10.60 10.76
CA GLU A 62 -7.10 10.91 9.34
C GLU A 62 -5.67 10.53 8.90
N THR A 63 -5.58 9.64 7.93
CA THR A 63 -4.34 8.92 7.61
C THR A 63 -3.96 9.16 6.16
N HIS A 64 -2.67 9.41 5.91
CA HIS A 64 -2.11 9.43 4.56
C HIS A 64 -1.16 8.26 4.37
N ILE A 65 -1.34 7.54 3.26
CA ILE A 65 -0.32 6.61 2.75
C ILE A 65 0.75 7.44 2.04
N THR A 66 1.98 7.31 2.53
CA THR A 66 3.13 8.11 2.11
C THR A 66 4.03 7.33 1.17
N GLY A 67 4.00 6.01 1.31
CA GLY A 67 4.68 5.14 0.39
C GLY A 67 4.37 3.68 0.57
N ILE A 68 4.79 2.91 -0.42
CA ILE A 68 4.74 1.46 -0.44
C ILE A 68 6.12 0.98 -0.85
N LEU A 69 6.67 0.05 -0.08
CA LEU A 69 7.90 -0.67 -0.35
C LEU A 69 7.52 -2.04 -0.91
N ILE A 70 8.08 -2.40 -2.06
CA ILE A 70 7.96 -3.76 -2.62
C ILE A 70 9.11 -4.61 -2.08
N GLU A 71 8.77 -5.70 -1.39
CA GLU A 71 9.73 -6.55 -0.69
C GLU A 71 10.06 -7.81 -1.49
N ASP A 72 9.04 -8.51 -2.01
CA ASP A 72 9.22 -9.70 -2.84
C ASP A 72 8.11 -9.85 -3.91
N LEU A 73 8.36 -10.71 -4.90
CA LEU A 73 7.44 -11.01 -6.00
C LEU A 73 7.50 -12.48 -6.41
N SER A 74 6.35 -13.08 -6.66
CA SER A 74 6.26 -14.45 -7.17
C SER A 74 6.88 -14.61 -8.57
N ASN A 75 6.77 -13.58 -9.42
CA ASN A 75 7.24 -13.64 -10.81
C ASN A 75 8.12 -12.45 -11.17
N LYS A 76 9.36 -12.75 -11.57
CA LYS A 76 10.33 -11.77 -12.04
C LYS A 76 10.09 -11.41 -13.52
N ASP A 77 10.59 -10.25 -13.94
CA ASP A 77 10.50 -9.78 -15.33
C ASP A 77 9.07 -9.53 -15.86
N LYS A 78 8.09 -9.42 -14.95
CA LYS A 78 6.68 -9.11 -15.22
C LYS A 78 6.31 -7.71 -14.76
N ARG A 79 5.29 -7.14 -15.41
CA ARG A 79 4.68 -5.87 -15.01
C ARG A 79 3.54 -6.12 -14.06
N TYR A 80 3.56 -5.38 -12.97
CA TYR A 80 2.53 -5.36 -11.96
C TYR A 80 1.92 -3.97 -11.91
N GLU A 81 0.63 -3.91 -11.63
CA GLU A 81 -0.06 -2.68 -11.32
C GLU A 81 -1.01 -2.92 -10.16
N MET A 82 -0.88 -2.11 -9.12
CA MET A 82 -1.71 -2.18 -7.92
C MET A 82 -2.51 -0.89 -7.74
N GLN A 83 -3.65 -1.00 -7.08
CA GLN A 83 -4.46 0.12 -6.65
C GLN A 83 -4.78 -0.01 -5.18
N ILE A 84 -4.79 1.13 -4.49
CA ILE A 84 -5.29 1.25 -3.13
C ILE A 84 -6.54 2.14 -3.16
N ALA A 85 -7.54 1.77 -2.37
CA ALA A 85 -8.77 2.52 -2.20
C ALA A 85 -9.26 2.43 -0.75
N TRP A 86 -10.19 3.29 -0.35
CA TRP A 86 -10.87 3.20 0.95
C TRP A 86 -12.38 3.20 0.81
N GLY A 87 -13.06 2.70 1.84
CA GLY A 87 -14.52 2.70 1.96
C GLY A 87 -15.23 1.71 1.04
N ASP A 88 -16.54 1.60 1.22
CA ASP A 88 -17.36 0.64 0.49
C ASP A 88 -17.41 0.96 -1.01
N ASP A 89 -17.47 2.25 -1.35
CA ASP A 89 -17.44 2.78 -2.72
C ASP A 89 -16.06 2.66 -3.40
N LYS A 90 -15.03 2.21 -2.68
CA LYS A 90 -13.64 2.09 -3.16
C LYS A 90 -13.12 3.42 -3.71
N THR A 91 -13.23 4.47 -2.89
CA THR A 91 -12.65 5.78 -3.17
C THR A 91 -11.15 5.64 -3.39
N HIS A 92 -10.71 5.99 -4.59
CA HIS A 92 -9.35 5.73 -5.04
C HIS A 92 -8.32 6.57 -4.27
N VAL A 93 -7.26 5.91 -3.82
CA VAL A 93 -6.14 6.54 -3.10
C VAL A 93 -4.93 6.68 -4.01
N SER A 94 -4.54 5.58 -4.66
CA SER A 94 -3.38 5.57 -5.54
C SER A 94 -3.44 4.41 -6.54
N THR A 95 -2.82 4.63 -7.70
CA THR A 95 -2.50 3.57 -8.67
C THR A 95 -1.00 3.58 -8.84
N HIS A 96 -0.38 2.41 -8.76
CA HIS A 96 1.05 2.28 -8.99
C HIS A 96 1.37 1.13 -9.92
N ARG A 97 2.27 1.39 -10.87
CA ARG A 97 2.80 0.39 -11.80
C ARG A 97 4.29 0.24 -11.58
N PHE A 98 4.73 -1.00 -11.42
CA PHE A 98 6.14 -1.33 -11.25
C PHE A 98 6.52 -2.52 -12.12
N LEU A 99 7.83 -2.67 -12.29
CA LEU A 99 8.44 -3.68 -13.13
C LEU A 99 9.73 -4.09 -12.47
N THR A 100 9.95 -5.38 -12.35
CA THR A 100 11.19 -5.94 -11.81
C THR A 100 11.92 -6.67 -12.91
N GLY A 101 13.24 -6.81 -12.77
CA GLY A 101 13.97 -7.71 -13.64
C GLY A 101 15.19 -8.28 -12.96
N GLU A 102 15.54 -9.48 -13.36
CA GLU A 102 16.74 -10.18 -12.88
C GLU A 102 17.75 -10.39 -14.00
N THR A 103 17.31 -10.46 -15.27
CA THR A 103 18.19 -10.82 -16.40
C THR A 103 18.31 -9.77 -17.51
N VAL A 104 17.46 -8.75 -17.60
CA VAL A 104 17.56 -7.72 -18.66
C VAL A 104 17.26 -6.32 -18.14
N LYS A 105 18.31 -5.50 -18.01
CA LYS A 105 18.30 -4.02 -17.88
C LYS A 105 17.13 -3.41 -17.08
N LYS A 106 16.81 -3.97 -15.92
CA LYS A 106 15.79 -3.44 -15.01
C LYS A 106 16.33 -3.47 -13.59
N LEU A 107 15.96 -2.47 -12.81
CA LEU A 107 16.42 -2.34 -11.43
C LEU A 107 15.77 -3.43 -10.55
N PRO A 108 16.45 -3.88 -9.49
CA PRO A 108 15.86 -4.75 -8.48
C PRO A 108 14.63 -4.09 -7.85
N ALA A 109 13.71 -4.92 -7.37
CA ALA A 109 12.34 -4.57 -6.98
C ALA A 109 12.21 -3.55 -5.84
N ILE A 110 13.28 -3.29 -5.08
CA ILE A 110 13.28 -2.39 -3.93
C ILE A 110 13.00 -0.96 -4.42
N GLN A 111 11.71 -0.64 -4.51
CA GLN A 111 11.19 0.64 -4.96
C GLN A 111 10.43 1.23 -3.79
N PHE A 112 10.91 2.38 -3.30
CA PHE A 112 10.14 3.22 -2.41
C PHE A 112 9.23 4.10 -3.25
N ILE A 113 7.95 3.76 -3.27
CA ILE A 113 6.96 4.53 -3.98
C ILE A 113 6.61 5.72 -3.09
N ARG A 114 6.76 6.96 -3.56
CA ARG A 114 6.21 8.13 -2.87
C ARG A 114 4.79 8.35 -3.36
N ILE A 115 3.83 8.21 -2.46
CA ILE A 115 2.41 8.40 -2.76
C ILE A 115 1.99 9.76 -2.19
N ARG A 116 1.40 10.61 -3.04
CA ARG A 116 0.64 11.80 -2.62
C ARG A 116 -0.84 11.45 -2.72
N ALA A 117 -1.28 10.66 -1.76
CA ALA A 117 -2.63 10.13 -1.68
C ALA A 117 -3.59 11.21 -1.15
N ALA A 118 -4.88 11.04 -1.43
CA ALA A 118 -5.94 11.68 -0.65
C ALA A 118 -5.95 11.09 0.77
N SER A 119 -6.42 11.87 1.75
CA SER A 119 -6.54 11.40 3.11
C SER A 119 -7.59 10.32 3.23
N ILE A 120 -7.32 9.36 4.11
CA ILE A 120 -8.21 8.27 4.46
C ILE A 120 -8.94 8.70 5.73
N PRO A 121 -10.27 8.85 5.71
CA PRO A 121 -11.05 9.19 6.89
C PRO A 121 -10.92 8.14 8.00
N ILE A 122 -11.14 8.58 9.25
CA ILE A 122 -11.04 7.74 10.44
C ILE A 122 -11.99 6.54 10.36
N GLY A 123 -11.48 5.34 10.64
CA GLY A 123 -12.27 4.11 10.72
C GLY A 123 -12.64 3.49 9.37
N GLU A 124 -12.20 4.09 8.26
CA GLU A 124 -12.46 3.54 6.93
C GLU A 124 -11.65 2.27 6.68
N LYS A 125 -12.27 1.34 5.95
CA LYS A 125 -11.59 0.15 5.45
C LYS A 125 -10.69 0.50 4.28
N VAL A 126 -9.50 -0.07 4.24
CA VAL A 126 -8.53 0.13 3.16
C VAL A 126 -8.38 -1.15 2.36
N TYR A 127 -8.55 -1.02 1.06
CA TYR A 127 -8.57 -2.11 0.11
C TYR A 127 -7.44 -2.00 -0.90
N TYR A 128 -7.01 -3.14 -1.42
CA TYR A 128 -6.15 -3.22 -2.59
C TYR A 128 -6.80 -4.02 -3.71
N ARG A 129 -6.29 -3.82 -4.93
CA ARG A 129 -6.42 -4.79 -6.02
C ARG A 129 -5.17 -4.76 -6.88
N MET A 130 -4.85 -5.87 -7.53
CA MET A 130 -3.66 -5.97 -8.36
C MET A 130 -3.96 -6.65 -9.70
N ARG A 131 -3.22 -6.26 -10.74
CA ARG A 131 -3.12 -6.98 -12.01
C ARG A 131 -1.66 -7.21 -12.37
N CYS A 132 -1.39 -8.30 -13.07
CA CYS A 132 -0.06 -8.65 -13.55
C CYS A 132 -0.14 -9.32 -14.92
N GLN A 133 0.96 -9.26 -15.68
CA GLN A 133 1.12 -10.01 -16.94
C GLN A 133 1.10 -11.53 -16.74
N GLU A 134 1.15 -11.99 -15.50
CA GLU A 134 0.99 -13.38 -15.10
C GLU A 134 -0.23 -13.48 -14.19
N ALA A 135 -1.11 -14.44 -14.44
CA ALA A 135 -2.30 -14.63 -13.61
C ALA A 135 -1.90 -15.07 -12.19
N LEU A 136 -2.61 -14.59 -11.17
CA LEU A 136 -2.41 -14.98 -9.76
C LEU A 136 -0.99 -14.70 -9.22
N ALA A 137 -0.20 -13.86 -9.87
CA ALA A 137 1.10 -13.44 -9.34
C ALA A 137 0.92 -12.67 -8.03
N THR A 138 1.82 -12.89 -7.06
CA THR A 138 1.80 -12.24 -5.75
C THR A 138 2.93 -11.23 -5.57
N CYS A 139 2.72 -10.30 -4.66
CA CYS A 139 3.63 -9.21 -4.32
C CYS A 139 3.58 -8.93 -2.83
N GLU A 140 4.72 -9.07 -2.16
CA GLU A 140 4.87 -8.69 -0.76
C GLU A 140 5.20 -7.20 -0.65
N VAL A 141 4.48 -6.50 0.23
CA VAL A 141 4.64 -5.06 0.42
C VAL A 141 4.69 -4.67 1.89
N SER A 142 5.37 -3.55 2.13
CA SER A 142 5.31 -2.80 3.37
C SER A 142 4.78 -1.39 3.08
N ILE A 143 3.75 -0.97 3.82
CA ILE A 143 3.06 0.31 3.64
C ILE A 143 3.54 1.31 4.68
N ARG A 144 3.93 2.50 4.22
CA ARG A 144 4.32 3.61 5.09
C ARG A 144 3.21 4.65 5.13
N TYR A 145 2.82 5.08 6.33
CA TYR A 145 1.73 6.02 6.54
C TYR A 145 2.05 7.04 7.62
N HIS A 146 1.32 8.15 7.66
CA HIS A 146 1.35 9.09 8.78
C HIS A 146 -0.07 9.53 9.14
N TYR A 147 -0.21 10.00 10.37
CA TYR A 147 -1.46 10.59 10.87
C TYR A 147 -1.42 12.11 10.73
N HIS A 148 -2.56 12.70 10.42
CA HIS A 148 -2.73 14.13 10.57
C HIS A 148 -2.78 14.55 12.05
N PRO A 149 -2.26 15.73 12.37
CA PRO A 149 -2.51 16.43 13.62
C PRO A 149 -4.02 16.52 13.89
N LEU A 150 -4.42 16.36 15.15
CA LEU A 150 -5.80 16.63 15.60
C LEU A 150 -6.09 18.14 15.61
#